data_AF-G8NTW4-F1
#
_entry.id   AF-G8NTW4-F1
#
_cell.length_a   1.000
_cell.length_b   1.000
_cell.length_c   1.000
_cell.angle_alpha   90.00
_cell.angle_beta   90.00
_cell.angle_gamma   90.00
#
_symmetry.space_group_name_H-M   'P 1'
#
loop_
_entity.id
_entity.type
_entity.pdbx_description
1 polymer ?
#
loop_
_entity_poly.entity_id
_entity_poly.type
_entity_poly.pdbx_seq_one_letter_code
_entity_poly.pdbx_strand_id
1 'polypeptide(L)'
;MPPEISIAPRSVAPATVPEAGDEKIATNLVAAPAHPVHASGTWGQVKALGLYMTKTEVHTYAFSVAAQVILSLFPFIVLMLTLSQKVFHSAKMFDVVGEMMTHFLPNNQDFVMRNMRVLAYAHTKTKLVSVVMLFITATGVFLPLEVALNSVWGVRKNRSYLQNQVVSIGLAVGVAALAMSSVALSAGQRTVMSWIFFGHTDGMVFNFIAHIFMKLCATIASIGLFFLIYWVLPNRKIPARAVLPTAIIVGLLWEGAKYLYVLALPHLDFRSVYGPFEVSVSLIMWAFISGLLLLAGAYVSATRQALRETRADEIAEQR
;
A
#
# COMPACT_ATOMS: atom_id res chain seq x y z
N MET A 1 11.46 -62.13 -39.58
CA MET A 1 10.24 -62.13 -38.74
C MET A 1 10.69 -62.13 -37.28
N PRO A 2 10.53 -61.03 -36.53
CA PRO A 2 10.72 -61.05 -35.08
C PRO A 2 9.44 -61.50 -34.36
N PRO A 3 9.53 -62.01 -33.12
CA PRO A 3 8.41 -62.62 -32.41
C PRO A 3 7.45 -61.59 -31.80
N GLU A 4 6.17 -61.92 -31.84
CA GLU A 4 5.06 -61.09 -31.33
C GLU A 4 4.96 -61.24 -29.80
N ILE A 5 5.19 -60.15 -29.07
CA ILE A 5 5.08 -60.12 -27.60
C ILE A 5 3.61 -59.87 -27.26
N SER A 6 2.92 -60.93 -26.83
CA SER A 6 1.55 -60.86 -26.30
C SER A 6 1.55 -60.19 -24.92
N ILE A 7 0.98 -58.98 -24.84
CA ILE A 7 0.79 -58.25 -23.58
C ILE A 7 -0.67 -58.44 -23.15
N ALA A 8 -0.90 -59.26 -22.12
CA ALA A 8 -2.20 -59.39 -21.49
C ALA A 8 -2.61 -58.05 -20.81
N PRO A 9 -3.87 -57.60 -20.91
CA PRO A 9 -4.31 -56.38 -20.27
C PRO A 9 -4.35 -56.55 -18.74
N ARG A 10 -3.57 -55.72 -18.03
CA ARG A 10 -3.68 -55.60 -16.56
C ARG A 10 -5.03 -54.98 -16.22
N SER A 11 -5.85 -55.68 -15.44
CA SER A 11 -7.06 -55.10 -14.85
C SER A 11 -6.67 -54.03 -13.84
N VAL A 12 -6.85 -52.76 -14.24
CA VAL A 12 -6.73 -51.63 -13.32
C VAL A 12 -8.03 -51.59 -12.53
N ALA A 13 -7.98 -51.93 -11.23
CA ALA A 13 -9.09 -51.71 -10.32
C ALA A 13 -9.46 -50.22 -10.36
N PRO A 14 -10.76 -49.85 -10.39
CA PRO A 14 -11.16 -48.46 -10.49
C PRO A 14 -10.63 -47.70 -9.27
N ALA A 15 -9.79 -46.69 -9.53
CA ALA A 15 -9.41 -45.74 -8.52
C ALA A 15 -10.70 -45.08 -8.00
N THR A 16 -10.99 -45.24 -6.72
CA THR A 16 -12.08 -44.55 -6.04
C THR A 16 -11.80 -43.05 -6.15
N VAL A 17 -12.51 -42.38 -7.07
CA VAL A 17 -12.55 -40.92 -7.12
C VAL A 17 -13.24 -40.47 -5.83
N PRO A 18 -12.56 -39.71 -4.94
CA PRO A 18 -13.23 -39.19 -3.77
C PRO A 18 -14.41 -38.30 -4.21
N GLU A 19 -15.58 -38.52 -3.62
CA GLU A 19 -16.79 -37.75 -3.90
C GLU A 19 -16.52 -36.26 -3.68
N ALA A 20 -16.92 -35.45 -4.66
CA ALA A 20 -16.82 -34.00 -4.58
C ALA A 20 -17.75 -33.48 -3.48
N GLY A 21 -17.21 -33.27 -2.28
CA GLY A 21 -17.96 -32.77 -1.14
C GLY A 21 -17.35 -33.05 0.24
N ASP A 22 -16.42 -34.01 0.33
CA ASP A 22 -15.90 -34.48 1.63
C ASP A 22 -14.61 -33.82 2.10
N GLU A 23 -14.07 -32.87 1.33
CA GLU A 23 -12.98 -32.02 1.83
C GLU A 23 -13.58 -31.02 2.81
N LYS A 24 -13.60 -31.40 4.10
CA LYS A 24 -13.84 -30.50 5.23
C LYS A 24 -13.06 -29.21 4.95
N ILE A 25 -13.78 -28.14 4.61
CA ILE A 25 -13.19 -26.81 4.41
C ILE A 25 -12.40 -26.53 5.67
N ALA A 26 -11.06 -26.55 5.57
CA ALA A 26 -10.19 -26.38 6.71
C ALA A 26 -10.62 -25.11 7.46
N THR A 27 -11.24 -25.28 8.61
CA THR A 27 -11.84 -24.19 9.41
C THR A 27 -10.76 -23.25 9.96
N ASN A 28 -9.49 -23.57 9.73
CA ASN A 28 -8.36 -22.69 9.93
C ASN A 28 -7.53 -22.61 8.64
N LEU A 29 -7.71 -21.53 7.88
CA LEU A 29 -6.76 -21.08 6.86
C LEU A 29 -5.47 -20.60 7.55
N VAL A 30 -4.75 -21.51 8.22
CA VAL A 30 -3.40 -21.22 8.71
C VAL A 30 -2.51 -21.21 7.48
N ALA A 31 -2.09 -20.01 7.08
CA ALA A 31 -1.07 -19.86 6.05
C ALA A 31 0.16 -20.71 6.41
N ALA A 32 0.78 -21.36 5.43
CA ALA A 32 2.03 -22.08 5.64
C ALA A 32 3.03 -21.18 6.38
N PRO A 33 3.85 -21.70 7.31
CA PRO A 33 4.87 -20.91 7.98
C PRO A 33 5.70 -20.19 6.92
N ALA A 34 5.86 -18.88 7.06
CA ALA A 34 6.69 -18.12 6.13
C ALA A 34 8.10 -18.73 6.20
N HIS A 35 8.64 -19.20 5.08
CA HIS A 35 9.94 -19.87 5.09
C HIS A 35 11.01 -18.87 5.52
N PRO A 36 11.60 -19.01 6.72
CA PRO A 36 12.61 -18.07 7.18
C PRO A 36 13.82 -18.17 6.25
N VAL A 37 14.43 -17.03 5.95
CA VAL A 37 15.80 -17.06 5.42
C VAL A 37 16.68 -17.62 6.54
N HIS A 38 17.24 -18.82 6.34
CA HIS A 38 18.14 -19.49 7.30
C HIS A 38 19.47 -18.76 7.53
N ALA A 39 19.66 -17.56 6.95
CA ALA A 39 20.87 -16.78 7.14
C ALA A 39 20.79 -16.04 8.49
N SER A 40 21.54 -16.52 9.48
CA SER A 40 21.74 -15.84 10.75
C SER A 40 22.58 -14.56 10.54
N GLY A 41 22.07 -13.42 11.04
CA GLY A 41 22.75 -12.11 10.99
C GLY A 41 22.10 -11.05 10.10
N THR A 42 22.36 -9.77 10.41
CA THR A 42 21.83 -8.61 9.66
C THR A 42 22.26 -8.61 8.20
N TRP A 43 23.51 -9.01 7.92
CA TRP A 43 24.02 -9.12 6.55
C TRP A 43 23.31 -10.21 5.72
N GLY A 44 23.01 -11.35 6.35
CA GLY A 44 22.26 -12.43 5.71
C GLY A 44 20.86 -11.98 5.27
N GLN A 45 20.18 -11.21 6.11
CA GLN A 45 18.87 -10.64 5.81
C GLN A 45 18.93 -9.60 4.69
N VAL A 46 19.94 -8.73 4.69
CA VAL A 46 20.14 -7.74 3.62
C VAL A 46 20.43 -8.43 2.27
N LYS A 47 21.31 -9.43 2.25
CA LYS A 47 21.61 -10.21 1.04
C LYS A 47 20.36 -10.92 0.52
N ALA A 48 19.57 -11.52 1.40
CA ALA A 48 18.35 -12.21 1.02
C ALA A 48 17.28 -11.24 0.49
N LEU A 49 17.14 -10.06 1.09
CA LEU A 49 16.29 -8.99 0.56
C LEU A 49 16.76 -8.55 -0.83
N GLY A 50 18.07 -8.38 -1.04
CA GLY A 50 18.64 -8.06 -2.35
C GLY A 50 18.30 -9.12 -3.40
N LEU A 51 18.49 -10.40 -3.07
CA LEU A 51 18.13 -11.52 -3.95
C LEU A 51 16.62 -11.56 -4.23
N TYR A 52 15.79 -11.32 -3.22
CA TYR A 52 14.35 -11.21 -3.38
C TYR A 52 13.97 -10.07 -4.34
N MET A 53 14.58 -8.89 -4.19
CA MET A 53 14.35 -7.74 -5.07
C MET A 53 14.76 -7.99 -6.53
N THR A 54 15.71 -8.90 -6.79
CA THR A 54 16.09 -9.27 -8.18
C THR A 54 15.13 -10.25 -8.85
N LYS A 55 14.13 -10.78 -8.12
CA LYS A 55 13.16 -11.72 -8.71
C LYS A 55 12.20 -10.96 -9.64
N THR A 56 11.98 -11.51 -10.84
CA THR A 56 11.09 -10.94 -11.85
C THR A 56 9.65 -10.77 -11.36
N GLU A 57 9.14 -11.73 -10.58
CA GLU A 57 7.80 -11.67 -9.98
C GLU A 57 7.59 -10.42 -9.12
N VAL A 58 8.62 -9.99 -8.38
CA VAL A 58 8.55 -8.79 -7.53
C VAL A 58 8.33 -7.55 -8.37
N HIS A 59 9.03 -7.43 -9.51
CA HIS A 59 8.84 -6.33 -10.43
C HIS A 59 7.46 -6.38 -11.09
N THR A 60 6.96 -7.56 -11.47
CA THR A 60 5.61 -7.73 -12.02
C THR A 60 4.54 -7.29 -11.01
N TYR A 61 4.66 -7.71 -9.75
CA TYR A 61 3.74 -7.30 -8.69
C TYR A 61 3.84 -5.80 -8.40
N ALA A 62 5.06 -5.25 -8.29
CA ALA A 62 5.26 -3.82 -8.07
C ALA A 62 4.65 -2.98 -9.20
N PHE A 63 4.77 -3.42 -10.45
CA PHE A 63 4.19 -2.73 -11.60
C PHE A 63 2.64 -2.82 -11.60
N SER A 64 2.08 -3.98 -11.27
CA SER A 64 0.63 -4.15 -11.13
C SER A 64 0.05 -3.25 -10.02
N VAL A 65 0.72 -3.21 -8.87
CA VAL A 65 0.37 -2.31 -7.77
C VAL A 65 0.49 -0.85 -8.22
N ALA A 66 1.57 -0.47 -8.91
CA ALA A 66 1.79 0.90 -9.37
C ALA A 66 0.70 1.39 -10.33
N ALA A 67 0.33 0.56 -11.32
CA ALA A 67 -0.75 0.87 -12.25
C ALA A 67 -2.07 1.12 -11.51
N GLN A 68 -2.41 0.23 -10.56
CA GLN A 68 -3.66 0.36 -9.81
C GLN A 68 -3.62 1.52 -8.80
N VAL A 69 -2.47 1.82 -8.19
CA VAL A 69 -2.27 3.01 -7.35
C VAL A 69 -2.61 4.26 -8.13
N ILE A 70 -2.14 4.41 -9.37
CA ILE A 70 -2.42 5.59 -10.19
C ILE A 70 -3.90 5.69 -10.54
N LEU A 71 -4.52 4.57 -10.95
CA LEU A 71 -5.95 4.53 -11.28
C LEU A 71 -6.83 4.89 -10.08
N SER A 72 -6.43 4.49 -8.87
CA SER A 72 -7.15 4.76 -7.63
C SER A 72 -6.79 6.11 -6.99
N LEU A 73 -5.63 6.69 -7.32
CA LEU A 73 -5.13 7.96 -6.77
C LEU A 73 -6.07 9.12 -7.10
N PHE A 74 -6.43 9.32 -8.37
CA PHE A 74 -7.25 10.45 -8.77
C PHE A 74 -8.66 10.41 -8.13
N PRO A 75 -9.40 9.28 -8.18
CA PRO A 75 -10.66 9.16 -7.47
C PRO A 75 -10.54 9.40 -5.96
N PHE A 76 -9.44 8.94 -5.35
CA PHE A 76 -9.18 9.17 -3.93
C PHE A 76 -8.95 10.65 -3.60
N ILE A 77 -8.19 11.39 -4.42
CA ILE A 77 -8.00 12.84 -4.23
C ILE A 77 -9.35 13.56 -4.33
N VAL A 78 -10.14 13.27 -5.37
CA VAL A 78 -11.46 13.89 -5.55
C VAL A 78 -12.40 13.52 -4.40
N LEU A 79 -12.35 12.29 -3.89
CA LEU A 79 -13.09 11.87 -2.70
C LEU A 79 -12.70 12.72 -1.49
N MET A 80 -11.41 12.90 -1.20
CA MET A 80 -10.93 13.71 -0.06
C MET A 80 -11.38 15.18 -0.17
N LEU A 81 -11.27 15.78 -1.37
CA LEU A 81 -11.74 17.13 -1.63
C LEU A 81 -13.26 17.25 -1.43
N THR A 82 -14.02 16.27 -1.94
CA THR A 82 -15.48 16.24 -1.82
C THR A 82 -15.92 16.08 -0.37
N LEU A 83 -15.28 15.20 0.40
CA LEU A 83 -15.56 15.02 1.83
C LEU A 83 -15.27 16.31 2.62
N SER A 84 -14.15 16.97 2.32
CA SER A 84 -13.77 18.24 2.98
C SER A 84 -14.81 19.35 2.77
N GLN A 85 -15.35 19.46 1.54
CA GLN A 85 -16.36 20.48 1.22
C GLN A 85 -17.77 20.09 1.66
N LYS A 86 -18.21 18.85 1.42
CA LYS A 86 -19.62 18.44 1.58
C LYS A 86 -19.96 17.83 2.93
N VAL A 87 -19.01 17.15 3.56
CA VAL A 87 -19.24 16.53 4.87
C VAL A 87 -18.78 17.47 5.96
N PHE A 88 -17.53 17.93 5.86
CA PHE A 88 -16.93 18.79 6.88
C PHE A 88 -17.19 20.28 6.69
N HIS A 89 -17.71 20.71 5.53
CA HIS A 89 -17.99 22.13 5.23
C HIS A 89 -16.81 23.06 5.48
N SER A 90 -15.58 22.58 5.22
CA SER A 90 -14.34 23.25 5.61
C SER A 90 -13.46 23.56 4.40
N ALA A 91 -13.39 24.84 4.04
CA ALA A 91 -12.46 25.34 3.01
C ALA A 91 -10.99 25.08 3.41
N LYS A 92 -10.67 25.22 4.71
CA LYS A 92 -9.32 24.94 5.23
C LYS A 92 -8.89 23.48 5.00
N MET A 93 -9.80 22.53 5.21
CA MET A 93 -9.51 21.11 4.94
C MET A 93 -9.30 20.86 3.45
N PHE A 94 -10.09 21.51 2.59
CA PHE A 94 -9.92 21.42 1.15
C PHE A 94 -8.54 21.93 0.69
N ASP A 95 -8.07 23.06 1.24
CA ASP A 95 -6.75 23.61 0.94
C ASP A 95 -5.63 22.69 1.46
N VAL A 96 -5.78 22.19 2.68
CA VAL A 96 -4.82 21.23 3.29
C VAL A 96 -4.73 19.94 2.48
N VAL A 97 -5.83 19.42 1.91
CA VAL A 97 -5.75 18.25 1.00
C VAL A 97 -4.84 18.57 -0.18
N GLY A 98 -4.95 19.77 -0.76
CA GLY A 98 -4.08 20.20 -1.85
C GLY A 98 -2.62 20.34 -1.45
N GLU A 99 -2.36 20.91 -0.27
CA GLU A 99 -1.01 21.00 0.30
C GLU A 99 -0.44 19.61 0.64
N MET A 100 -1.24 18.66 1.10
CA MET A 100 -0.76 17.30 1.34
C MET A 100 -0.36 16.58 0.05
N MET A 101 -0.99 16.91 -1.08
CA MET A 101 -0.57 16.35 -2.37
C MET A 101 0.82 16.84 -2.78
N THR A 102 1.23 18.05 -2.36
CA THR A 102 2.61 18.50 -2.57
C THR A 102 3.63 17.73 -1.74
N HIS A 103 3.17 17.10 -0.67
CA HIS A 103 4.01 16.26 0.17
C HIS A 103 4.07 14.79 -0.30
N PHE A 104 3.00 14.25 -0.87
CA PHE A 104 2.92 12.85 -1.28
C PHE A 104 3.35 12.59 -2.73
N LEU A 105 3.14 13.55 -3.62
CA LEU A 105 3.57 13.46 -5.02
C LEU A 105 4.91 14.18 -5.17
N PRO A 106 5.99 13.50 -5.61
CA PRO A 106 7.29 14.15 -5.71
C PRO A 106 7.42 15.09 -6.92
N ASN A 107 6.54 14.97 -7.92
CA ASN A 107 6.57 15.80 -9.12
C ASN A 107 5.15 16.10 -9.64
N ASN A 108 5.02 17.17 -10.43
CA ASN A 108 3.80 17.52 -11.19
C ASN A 108 2.55 17.73 -10.32
N GLN A 109 2.75 18.18 -9.10
CA GLN A 109 1.71 18.39 -8.09
C GLN A 109 0.68 19.41 -8.57
N ASP A 110 1.13 20.51 -9.16
CA ASP A 110 0.26 21.58 -9.67
C ASP A 110 -0.64 21.11 -10.80
N PHE A 111 -0.10 20.31 -11.72
CA PHE A 111 -0.86 19.73 -12.82
C PHE A 111 -1.96 18.82 -12.28
N VAL A 112 -1.61 17.91 -11.37
CA VAL A 112 -2.59 16.98 -10.76
C VAL A 112 -3.64 17.77 -9.99
N MET A 113 -3.23 18.70 -9.12
CA MET A 113 -4.14 19.45 -8.27
C MET A 113 -5.07 20.37 -9.05
N ARG A 114 -4.58 21.04 -10.09
CA ARG A 114 -5.43 21.88 -10.96
C ARG A 114 -6.55 21.06 -11.58
N ASN A 115 -6.23 19.90 -12.14
CA ASN A 115 -7.24 19.02 -12.73
C ASN A 115 -8.20 18.46 -11.67
N MET A 116 -7.69 17.99 -10.53
CA MET A 116 -8.54 17.41 -9.49
C MET A 116 -9.49 18.42 -8.84
N ARG A 117 -9.07 19.68 -8.69
CA ARG A 117 -9.97 20.77 -8.24
C ARG A 117 -11.11 20.98 -9.23
N VAL A 118 -10.82 21.02 -10.53
CA VAL A 118 -11.86 21.16 -11.57
C VAL A 118 -12.86 20.00 -11.49
N LEU A 119 -12.40 18.75 -11.33
CA LEU A 119 -13.30 17.62 -11.17
C LEU A 119 -14.13 17.73 -9.88
N ALA A 120 -13.51 18.07 -8.75
CA ALA A 120 -14.22 18.25 -7.47
C ALA A 120 -15.32 19.32 -7.56
N TYR A 121 -15.05 20.46 -8.22
CA TYR A 121 -16.03 21.52 -8.44
C TYR A 121 -17.06 21.20 -9.52
N ALA A 122 -16.70 20.49 -10.59
CA ALA A 122 -17.68 20.00 -11.58
C ALA A 122 -18.69 19.06 -10.92
N HIS A 123 -18.24 18.33 -9.90
CA HIS A 123 -19.08 17.56 -9.03
C HIS A 123 -19.83 18.40 -7.98
N THR A 124 -19.95 19.73 -8.01
CA THR A 124 -20.68 20.49 -6.97
C THR A 124 -22.15 20.03 -6.82
N LYS A 125 -22.79 19.55 -7.91
CA LYS A 125 -24.06 18.81 -7.86
C LYS A 125 -23.89 17.30 -7.57
N THR A 126 -22.90 16.91 -6.75
CA THR A 126 -22.62 15.50 -6.41
C THR A 126 -23.83 14.93 -5.70
N LYS A 127 -24.46 13.95 -6.34
CA LYS A 127 -25.36 13.01 -5.66
C LYS A 127 -24.49 12.06 -4.82
N LEU A 128 -25.03 11.53 -3.73
CA LEU A 128 -24.39 10.51 -2.90
C LEU A 128 -23.75 9.37 -3.75
N VAL A 129 -24.41 9.03 -4.86
CA VAL A 129 -23.95 8.07 -5.87
C VAL A 129 -22.54 8.36 -6.38
N SER A 130 -22.18 9.61 -6.66
CA SER A 130 -20.85 9.95 -7.18
C SER A 130 -19.75 9.77 -6.13
N VAL A 131 -20.04 10.08 -4.85
CA VAL A 131 -19.12 9.82 -3.73
C VAL A 131 -18.88 8.33 -3.57
N VAL A 132 -19.95 7.53 -3.65
CA VAL A 132 -19.88 6.06 -3.59
C VAL A 132 -19.09 5.50 -4.76
N MET A 133 -19.31 5.99 -5.98
CA MET A 133 -18.54 5.56 -7.16
C MET A 133 -17.04 5.87 -7.00
N LEU A 134 -16.69 7.11 -6.62
CA LEU A 134 -15.30 7.49 -6.35
C LEU A 134 -14.65 6.59 -5.30
N PHE A 135 -15.38 6.29 -4.23
CA PHE A 135 -14.92 5.40 -3.18
C PHE A 135 -14.67 3.98 -3.70
N ILE A 136 -15.61 3.42 -4.47
CA ILE A 136 -15.45 2.08 -5.07
C ILE A 136 -14.27 2.04 -6.05
N THR A 137 -14.07 3.07 -6.87
CA THR A 137 -12.91 3.11 -7.78
C THR A 137 -11.59 3.23 -7.02
N ALA A 138 -11.58 3.98 -5.90
CA ALA A 138 -10.40 4.09 -5.04
C ALA A 138 -10.04 2.77 -4.35
N THR A 139 -11.00 1.86 -4.10
CA THR A 139 -10.71 0.57 -3.44
C THR A 139 -10.00 -0.44 -4.34
N GLY A 140 -9.97 -0.21 -5.66
CA GLY A 140 -9.37 -1.12 -6.63
C GLY A 140 -7.90 -1.47 -6.34
N VAL A 141 -7.15 -0.57 -5.72
CA VAL A 141 -5.74 -0.76 -5.32
C VAL A 141 -5.49 -1.92 -4.38
N PHE A 142 -6.47 -2.30 -3.58
CA PHE A 142 -6.27 -3.29 -2.53
C PHE A 142 -6.22 -4.72 -3.07
N LEU A 143 -6.83 -5.02 -4.23
CA LEU A 143 -6.81 -6.37 -4.80
C LEU A 143 -5.40 -6.77 -5.30
N PRO A 144 -4.72 -6.02 -6.19
CA PRO A 144 -3.34 -6.34 -6.58
C PRO A 144 -2.39 -6.33 -5.38
N LEU A 145 -2.64 -5.44 -4.43
CA LEU A 145 -1.83 -5.30 -3.22
C LEU A 145 -1.98 -6.51 -2.30
N GLU A 146 -3.20 -7.08 -2.15
CA GLU A 146 -3.42 -8.33 -1.43
C GLU A 146 -2.67 -9.48 -2.10
N VAL A 147 -2.79 -9.64 -3.43
CA VAL A 147 -2.10 -10.70 -4.18
C VAL A 147 -0.59 -10.60 -4.01
N ALA A 148 -0.05 -9.38 -4.13
CA ALA A 148 1.38 -9.14 -4.01
C ALA A 148 1.89 -9.45 -2.59
N LEU A 149 1.18 -9.01 -1.55
CA LEU A 149 1.53 -9.31 -0.16
C LEU A 149 1.37 -10.79 0.15
N ASN A 150 0.29 -11.44 -0.28
CA ASN A 150 0.06 -12.86 -0.07
C ASN A 150 1.19 -13.71 -0.65
N SER A 151 1.72 -13.32 -1.82
CA SER A 151 2.90 -13.94 -2.42
C SER A 151 4.13 -13.83 -1.49
N VAL A 152 4.40 -12.65 -0.94
CA VAL A 152 5.52 -12.45 0.01
C VAL A 152 5.35 -13.27 1.29
N TRP A 153 4.13 -13.36 1.80
CA TRP A 153 3.79 -14.09 3.03
C TRP A 153 3.62 -15.61 2.80
N GLY A 154 3.80 -16.11 1.58
CA GLY A 154 3.67 -17.54 1.26
C GLY A 154 2.24 -18.08 1.38
N VAL A 155 1.23 -17.22 1.27
CA VAL A 155 -0.18 -17.61 1.41
C VAL A 155 -0.63 -18.33 0.14
N ARG A 156 -0.92 -19.63 0.24
CA ARG A 156 -1.30 -20.48 -0.90
C ARG A 156 -2.72 -20.23 -1.43
N LYS A 157 -3.62 -19.68 -0.61
CA LYS A 157 -5.02 -19.43 -0.96
C LYS A 157 -5.39 -17.98 -0.69
N ASN A 158 -5.65 -17.24 -1.76
CA ASN A 158 -6.22 -15.90 -1.67
C ASN A 158 -7.67 -15.98 -1.15
N ARG A 159 -8.16 -14.87 -0.59
CA ARG A 159 -9.57 -14.77 -0.17
C ARG A 159 -10.50 -14.92 -1.39
N SER A 160 -11.74 -15.33 -1.14
CA SER A 160 -12.75 -15.26 -2.21
C SER A 160 -12.94 -13.80 -2.62
N TYR A 161 -13.32 -13.56 -3.88
CA TYR A 161 -13.46 -12.20 -4.42
C TYR A 161 -14.34 -11.31 -3.53
N LEU A 162 -15.44 -11.86 -3.02
CA LEU A 162 -16.37 -11.13 -2.15
C LEU A 162 -15.77 -10.80 -0.77
N GLN A 163 -15.01 -11.73 -0.17
CA GLN A 163 -14.29 -11.48 1.09
C GLN A 163 -13.18 -10.44 0.90
N ASN A 164 -12.42 -10.54 -0.20
CA ASN A 164 -11.42 -9.55 -0.56
C ASN A 164 -12.07 -8.16 -0.71
N GLN A 165 -13.25 -8.07 -1.33
CA GLN A 165 -13.97 -6.80 -1.47
C GLN A 165 -14.36 -6.20 -0.12
N VAL A 166 -14.86 -7.01 0.82
CA VAL A 166 -15.21 -6.54 2.18
C VAL A 166 -13.97 -6.02 2.91
N VAL A 167 -12.84 -6.74 2.85
CA VAL A 167 -11.59 -6.28 3.48
C VAL A 167 -11.05 -5.03 2.79
N SER A 168 -11.10 -4.98 1.46
CA SER A 168 -10.68 -3.81 0.66
C SER A 168 -11.52 -2.58 0.99
N ILE A 169 -12.84 -2.72 1.18
CA ILE A 169 -13.73 -1.63 1.62
C ILE A 169 -13.36 -1.19 3.03
N GLY A 170 -13.18 -2.12 3.97
CA GLY A 170 -12.77 -1.79 5.34
C GLY A 170 -11.43 -1.05 5.39
N LEU A 171 -10.46 -1.51 4.60
CA LEU A 171 -9.15 -0.88 4.47
C LEU A 171 -9.25 0.49 3.79
N ALA A 172 -10.08 0.63 2.76
CA ALA A 172 -10.34 1.91 2.11
C ALA A 172 -10.94 2.93 3.08
N VAL A 173 -11.92 2.52 3.90
CA VAL A 173 -12.47 3.38 4.97
C VAL A 173 -11.37 3.74 5.97
N GLY A 174 -10.56 2.78 6.41
CA GLY A 174 -9.46 3.01 7.36
C GLY A 174 -8.43 4.01 6.83
N VAL A 175 -8.02 3.87 5.55
CA VAL A 175 -7.09 4.78 4.89
C VAL A 175 -7.71 6.16 4.67
N ALA A 176 -8.98 6.24 4.25
CA ALA A 176 -9.70 7.50 4.09
C ALA A 176 -9.85 8.23 5.44
N ALA A 177 -10.18 7.52 6.51
CA ALA A 177 -10.28 8.06 7.86
C ALA A 177 -8.91 8.54 8.38
N LEU A 178 -7.85 7.75 8.17
CA LEU A 178 -6.48 8.13 8.51
C LEU A 178 -6.06 9.41 7.78
N ALA A 179 -6.26 9.47 6.45
CA ALA A 179 -5.93 10.64 5.64
C ALA A 179 -6.75 11.87 6.10
N MET A 180 -8.06 11.72 6.30
CA MET A 180 -8.93 12.81 6.72
C MET A 180 -8.60 13.31 8.14
N SER A 181 -8.19 12.41 9.04
CA SER A 181 -7.72 12.80 10.38
C SER A 181 -6.43 13.62 10.31
N SER A 182 -5.49 13.24 9.43
CA SER A 182 -4.26 14.01 9.19
C SER A 182 -4.56 15.39 8.61
N VAL A 183 -5.52 15.48 7.68
CA VAL A 183 -6.01 16.75 7.12
C VAL A 183 -6.64 17.62 8.21
N ALA A 184 -7.53 17.04 9.01
CA ALA A 184 -8.22 17.75 10.09
C ALA A 184 -7.24 18.27 11.15
N LEU A 185 -6.25 17.48 11.55
CA LEU A 185 -5.21 17.89 12.48
C LEU A 185 -4.36 19.04 11.92
N SER A 186 -3.97 18.98 10.65
CA SER A 186 -3.18 20.04 10.00
C SER A 186 -4.00 21.33 9.84
N ALA A 187 -5.28 21.23 9.46
CA ALA A 187 -6.19 22.38 9.36
C ALA A 187 -6.49 23.00 10.74
N GLY A 188 -6.66 22.15 11.75
CA GLY A 188 -6.84 22.56 13.15
C GLY A 188 -5.62 23.29 13.69
N GLN A 189 -4.42 22.77 13.44
CA GLN A 189 -3.17 23.41 13.86
C GLN A 189 -3.02 24.82 13.32
N ARG A 190 -3.32 25.07 12.04
CA ARG A 190 -3.28 26.44 11.48
C ARG A 190 -4.22 27.39 12.22
N THR A 191 -5.40 26.90 12.63
CA THR A 191 -6.37 27.69 13.39
C THR A 191 -5.88 27.95 14.82
N VAL A 192 -5.34 26.94 15.51
CA VAL A 192 -4.79 27.10 16.86
C VAL A 192 -3.60 28.07 16.85
N MET A 193 -2.69 27.93 15.88
CA MET A 193 -1.57 28.85 15.76
C MET A 193 -2.02 30.28 15.42
N SER A 194 -3.03 30.48 14.57
CA SER A 194 -3.49 31.84 14.27
C SER A 194 -4.05 32.54 15.51
N TRP A 195 -4.65 31.79 16.45
CA TRP A 195 -5.09 32.31 17.74
C TRP A 195 -3.91 32.65 18.66
N ILE A 196 -2.92 31.77 18.77
CA ILE A 196 -1.73 31.97 19.63
C ILE A 196 -0.90 33.18 19.19
N PHE A 197 -0.79 33.40 17.88
CA PHE A 197 -0.03 34.53 17.32
C PHE A 197 -0.87 35.80 17.16
N PHE A 198 -2.04 35.90 17.82
CA PHE A 198 -2.94 37.06 17.73
C PHE A 198 -3.25 37.48 16.28
N GLY A 199 -3.42 36.53 15.37
CA GLY A 199 -3.66 36.78 13.94
C GLY A 199 -2.43 37.15 13.11
N HIS A 200 -1.22 37.24 13.69
CA HIS A 200 0.02 37.49 12.94
C HIS A 200 0.48 36.20 12.22
N THR A 201 -0.15 35.90 11.09
CA THR A 201 0.12 34.69 10.30
C THR A 201 1.26 34.84 9.29
N ASP A 202 1.81 36.04 9.14
CA ASP A 202 2.82 36.35 8.11
C ASP A 202 4.27 36.21 8.59
N GLY A 203 4.47 35.77 9.84
CA GLY A 203 5.80 35.55 10.39
C GLY A 203 6.51 34.33 9.78
N MET A 204 7.80 34.46 9.47
CA MET A 204 8.66 33.34 9.02
C MET A 204 8.62 32.15 9.99
N VAL A 205 8.58 32.44 11.30
CA VAL A 205 8.49 31.43 12.37
C VAL A 205 7.16 30.67 12.34
N PHE A 206 6.05 31.37 12.10
CA PHE A 206 4.73 30.74 11.98
C PHE A 206 4.70 29.74 10.82
N ASN A 207 5.14 30.18 9.65
CA ASN A 207 5.18 29.34 8.44
C ASN A 207 6.11 28.14 8.61
N PHE A 208 7.26 28.34 9.26
CA PHE A 208 8.20 27.25 9.55
C PHE A 208 7.60 26.17 10.46
N ILE A 209 7.00 26.57 11.59
CA ILE A 209 6.37 25.63 12.53
C ILE A 209 5.19 24.92 11.88
N ALA A 210 4.33 25.64 11.16
CA ALA A 210 3.19 25.06 10.45
C ALA A 210 3.64 24.04 9.41
N HIS A 211 4.70 24.33 8.66
CA HIS A 211 5.25 23.42 7.66
C HIS A 211 5.83 22.15 8.30
N ILE A 212 6.58 22.27 9.41
CA ILE A 212 7.11 21.12 10.15
C ILE A 212 5.97 20.26 10.70
N PHE A 213 4.95 20.87 11.30
CA PHE A 213 3.83 20.14 11.86
C PHE A 213 3.06 19.37 10.78
N MET A 214 2.79 20.00 9.64
CA MET A 214 2.17 19.32 8.50
C MET A 214 3.02 18.14 8.01
N LYS A 215 4.34 18.33 7.85
CA LYS A 215 5.26 17.25 7.48
C LYS A 215 5.20 16.08 8.47
N LEU A 216 5.15 16.39 9.76
CA LEU A 216 5.06 15.38 10.81
C LEU A 216 3.73 14.61 10.73
N CYS A 217 2.60 15.31 10.57
CA CYS A 217 1.31 14.67 10.36
C CYS A 217 1.29 13.78 9.13
N ALA A 218 1.83 14.25 8.01
CA ALA A 218 1.89 13.47 6.78
C ALA A 218 2.81 12.24 6.89
N THR A 219 3.93 12.37 7.61
CA THR A 219 4.84 11.24 7.92
C THR A 219 4.17 10.20 8.83
N ILE A 220 3.44 10.65 9.85
CA ILE A 220 2.67 9.75 10.73
C ILE A 220 1.57 9.05 9.93
N ALA A 221 0.90 9.78 9.03
CA ALA A 221 -0.11 9.21 8.14
C ALA A 221 0.49 8.19 7.16
N SER A 222 1.70 8.41 6.63
CA SER A 222 2.37 7.45 5.74
C SER A 222 2.78 6.18 6.51
N ILE A 223 3.30 6.31 7.72
CA ILE A 223 3.57 5.16 8.61
C ILE A 223 2.27 4.40 8.92
N GLY A 224 1.20 5.11 9.25
CA GLY A 224 -0.12 4.52 9.50
C GLY A 224 -0.69 3.79 8.28
N LEU A 225 -0.47 4.32 7.08
CA LEU A 225 -0.87 3.68 5.82
C LEU A 225 -0.14 2.34 5.62
N PHE A 226 1.20 2.33 5.72
CA PHE A 226 1.97 1.09 5.62
C PHE A 226 1.61 0.09 6.71
N PHE A 227 1.33 0.57 7.94
CA PHE A 227 0.88 -0.26 9.03
C PHE A 227 -0.46 -0.95 8.72
N LEU A 228 -1.46 -0.20 8.26
CA LEU A 228 -2.76 -0.74 7.86
C LEU A 228 -2.62 -1.76 6.72
N ILE A 229 -1.83 -1.44 5.70
CA ILE A 229 -1.58 -2.33 4.57
C ILE A 229 -0.96 -3.64 5.05
N TYR A 230 0.12 -3.60 5.83
CA TYR A 230 0.81 -4.81 6.28
C TYR A 230 0.06 -5.61 7.34
N TRP A 231 -0.83 -4.98 8.10
CA TRP A 231 -1.58 -5.64 9.16
C TRP A 231 -2.90 -6.26 8.67
N VAL A 232 -3.67 -5.54 7.85
CA VAL A 232 -5.04 -5.93 7.48
C VAL A 232 -5.07 -6.74 6.19
N LEU A 233 -4.23 -6.36 5.22
CA LEU A 233 -4.39 -6.83 3.85
C LEU A 233 -3.95 -8.29 3.66
N PRO A 234 -2.82 -8.77 4.20
CA PRO A 234 -2.43 -10.16 4.05
C PRO A 234 -3.52 -11.12 4.54
N ASN A 235 -3.76 -12.20 3.81
CA ASN A 235 -4.67 -13.26 4.23
C ASN A 235 -4.02 -14.20 5.26
N ARG A 236 -3.43 -13.61 6.32
CA ARG A 236 -2.81 -14.27 7.47
C ARG A 236 -3.06 -13.43 8.71
N LYS A 237 -3.34 -14.07 9.84
CA LYS A 237 -3.43 -13.38 11.14
C LYS A 237 -2.03 -12.99 11.59
N ILE A 238 -1.67 -11.71 11.44
CA ILE A 238 -0.37 -11.18 11.86
C ILE A 238 -0.59 -10.29 13.09
N PRO A 239 0.17 -10.50 14.20
CA PRO A 239 0.05 -9.63 15.36
C PRO A 239 0.51 -8.20 15.02
N ALA A 240 -0.31 -7.20 15.35
CA ALA A 240 -0.02 -5.79 15.06
C ALA A 240 1.37 -5.34 15.55
N ARG A 241 1.81 -5.85 16.71
CA ARG A 241 3.12 -5.56 17.31
C ARG A 241 4.30 -6.08 16.47
N ALA A 242 4.10 -7.08 15.62
CA ALA A 242 5.15 -7.57 14.72
C ALA A 242 5.31 -6.69 13.48
N VAL A 243 4.21 -6.09 13.01
CA VAL A 243 4.18 -5.26 11.81
C VAL A 243 4.66 -3.83 12.08
N LEU A 244 4.36 -3.29 13.27
CA LEU A 244 4.62 -1.89 13.61
C LEU A 244 6.08 -1.44 13.36
N PRO A 245 7.14 -2.17 13.79
CA PRO A 245 8.52 -1.75 13.52
C PRO A 245 8.83 -1.68 12.03
N THR A 246 8.26 -2.58 11.24
CA THR A 246 8.47 -2.60 9.79
C THR A 246 7.74 -1.44 9.11
N ALA A 247 6.52 -1.14 9.54
CA ALA A 247 5.77 0.02 9.03
C ALA A 247 6.48 1.36 9.31
N ILE A 248 7.09 1.51 10.49
CA ILE A 248 7.89 2.70 10.82
C ILE A 248 9.12 2.80 9.91
N ILE A 249 9.90 1.73 9.78
CA ILE A 249 11.10 1.71 8.94
C ILE A 249 10.75 2.03 7.48
N VAL A 250 9.73 1.36 6.94
CA VAL A 250 9.30 1.55 5.55
C VAL A 250 8.72 2.94 5.33
N GLY A 251 7.91 3.45 6.26
CA GLY A 251 7.37 4.80 6.18
C GLY A 251 8.49 5.85 6.13
N LEU A 252 9.51 5.73 6.98
CA LEU A 252 10.68 6.62 6.96
C LEU A 252 11.52 6.46 5.69
N LEU A 253 11.73 5.22 5.22
CA LEU A 253 12.41 4.98 3.95
C LEU A 253 11.63 5.56 2.77
N TRP A 254 10.30 5.54 2.81
CA TRP A 254 9.46 6.11 1.77
C TRP A 254 9.56 7.64 1.73
N GLU A 255 9.61 8.29 2.90
CA GLU A 255 9.94 9.71 3.00
C GLU A 255 11.31 10.01 2.39
N GLY A 256 12.35 9.23 2.74
CA GLY A 256 13.69 9.36 2.15
C GLY A 256 13.71 9.15 0.63
N ALA A 257 12.97 8.15 0.15
CA ALA A 257 12.85 7.83 -1.26
C ALA A 257 12.21 8.96 -2.07
N LYS A 258 11.26 9.72 -1.49
CA LYS A 258 10.70 10.92 -2.14
C LYS A 258 11.78 11.95 -2.41
N TYR A 259 12.60 12.28 -1.42
CA TYR A 259 13.69 13.25 -1.60
C TYR A 259 14.70 12.77 -2.63
N LEU A 260 15.07 11.49 -2.58
CA LEU A 260 15.99 10.91 -3.56
C LEU A 260 15.41 10.94 -4.98
N TYR A 261 14.12 10.65 -5.13
CA TYR A 261 13.44 10.70 -6.41
C TYR A 261 13.42 12.13 -6.96
N VAL A 262 13.07 13.12 -6.14
CA VAL A 262 13.09 14.55 -6.53
C VAL A 262 14.49 14.98 -6.96
N LEU A 263 15.53 14.55 -6.24
CA LEU A 263 16.93 14.85 -6.58
C LEU A 263 17.36 14.17 -7.90
N ALA A 264 16.79 13.01 -8.22
CA ALA A 264 17.09 12.28 -9.44
C ALA A 264 16.36 12.85 -10.67
N LEU A 265 15.23 13.54 -10.52
CA LEU A 265 14.41 14.04 -11.63
C LEU A 265 15.20 14.85 -12.69
N PRO A 266 16.08 15.80 -12.32
CA PRO A 266 16.86 16.55 -13.32
C PRO A 266 17.82 15.70 -14.12
N HIS A 267 18.24 14.54 -13.59
CA HIS A 267 19.19 13.63 -14.23
C HIS A 267 18.49 12.59 -15.12
N LEU A 268 17.21 12.30 -14.87
CA LEU A 268 16.43 11.33 -15.65
C LEU A 268 15.90 11.90 -16.96
N ASP A 269 15.80 13.23 -17.07
CA ASP A 269 15.35 13.98 -18.25
C ASP A 269 14.13 13.34 -18.95
N PHE A 270 13.08 13.08 -18.17
CA PHE A 270 11.86 12.46 -18.69
C PHE A 270 11.23 13.27 -19.83
N ARG A 271 11.43 14.58 -19.85
CA ARG A 271 10.92 15.47 -20.90
C ARG A 271 11.51 15.16 -22.26
N SER A 272 12.81 14.90 -22.36
CA SER A 272 13.45 14.60 -23.65
C SER A 272 13.09 13.21 -24.15
N VAL A 273 12.95 12.23 -23.26
CA VAL A 273 12.65 10.84 -23.62
C VAL A 273 11.17 10.61 -23.93
N TYR A 274 10.27 11.16 -23.10
CA TYR A 274 8.83 10.88 -23.16
C TYR A 274 7.98 12.08 -23.60
N GLY A 275 8.57 13.27 -23.72
CA GLY A 275 7.89 14.46 -24.22
C GLY A 275 6.63 14.80 -23.42
N PRO A 276 5.45 14.93 -24.07
CA PRO A 276 4.19 15.26 -23.40
C PRO A 276 3.75 14.25 -22.32
N PHE A 277 4.28 13.03 -22.33
CA PHE A 277 3.93 11.98 -21.38
C PHE A 277 4.80 11.96 -20.11
N GLU A 278 5.73 12.92 -19.96
CA GLU A 278 6.63 13.05 -18.80
C GLU A 278 5.88 12.92 -17.46
N VAL A 279 4.74 13.58 -17.33
CA VAL A 279 3.95 13.57 -16.08
C VAL A 279 3.49 12.16 -15.74
N SER A 280 2.85 11.49 -16.69
CA SER A 280 2.32 10.13 -16.51
C SER A 280 3.44 9.14 -16.21
N VAL A 281 4.55 9.23 -16.94
CA VAL A 281 5.70 8.32 -16.77
C VAL A 281 6.39 8.54 -15.42
N SER A 282 6.57 9.80 -15.00
CA SER A 282 7.10 10.12 -13.68
C SER A 282 6.22 9.57 -12.56
N LEU A 283 4.89 9.71 -12.66
CA LEU A 283 3.96 9.12 -11.69
C LEU A 283 4.02 7.59 -11.65
N ILE A 284 4.09 6.93 -12.81
CA ILE A 284 4.21 5.46 -12.88
C ILE A 284 5.52 5.01 -12.25
N MET A 285 6.63 5.69 -12.56
CA MET A 285 7.93 5.38 -11.99
C MET A 285 7.94 5.55 -10.46
N TRP A 286 7.36 6.65 -9.96
CA TRP A 286 7.24 6.88 -8.52
C TRP A 286 6.38 5.82 -7.82
N ALA A 287 5.24 5.47 -8.41
CA ALA A 287 4.35 4.42 -7.90
C ALA A 287 5.04 3.04 -7.93
N PHE A 288 5.84 2.76 -8.96
CA PHE A 288 6.62 1.54 -9.09
C PHE A 288 7.71 1.43 -8.02
N ILE A 289 8.48 2.49 -7.79
CA ILE A 289 9.48 2.54 -6.71
C ILE A 289 8.80 2.37 -5.35
N SER A 290 7.65 3.01 -5.14
CA SER A 290 6.85 2.84 -3.92
C SER A 290 6.35 1.40 -3.75
N GLY A 291 5.93 0.74 -4.83
CA GLY A 291 5.53 -0.66 -4.84
C GLY A 291 6.69 -1.61 -4.51
N LEU A 292 7.88 -1.37 -5.07
CA LEU A 292 9.10 -2.12 -4.72
C LEU A 292 9.46 -1.95 -3.24
N LEU A 293 9.41 -0.73 -2.73
CA LEU A 293 9.68 -0.45 -1.32
C LEU A 293 8.65 -1.13 -0.41
N LEU A 294 7.39 -1.13 -0.81
CA LEU A 294 6.31 -1.81 -0.10
C LEU A 294 6.55 -3.33 -0.03
N LEU A 295 6.96 -3.96 -1.13
CA LEU A 295 7.28 -5.39 -1.16
C LEU A 295 8.55 -5.73 -0.39
N ALA A 296 9.57 -4.88 -0.46
CA ALA A 296 10.78 -5.00 0.36
C ALA A 296 10.43 -4.99 1.85
N GLY A 297 9.57 -4.05 2.27
CA GLY A 297 9.08 -3.98 3.64
C GLY A 297 8.27 -5.20 4.03
N ALA A 298 7.37 -5.68 3.18
CA ALA A 298 6.60 -6.89 3.41
C ALA A 298 7.51 -8.11 3.62
N TYR A 299 8.58 -8.23 2.83
CA TYR A 299 9.55 -9.33 2.93
C TYR A 299 10.32 -9.29 4.24
N VAL A 300 10.76 -8.10 4.66
CA VAL A 300 11.41 -7.90 5.97
C VAL A 300 10.46 -8.25 7.10
N SER A 301 9.18 -7.86 6.99
CA SER A 301 8.15 -8.19 7.98
C SER A 301 7.92 -9.69 8.09
N ALA A 302 7.76 -10.37 6.96
CA ALA A 302 7.55 -11.81 6.88
C ALA A 302 8.74 -12.59 7.44
N THR A 303 9.96 -12.20 7.07
CA THR A 303 11.19 -12.84 7.57
C THR A 303 11.35 -12.67 9.08
N ARG A 304 11.09 -11.47 9.61
CA ARG A 304 11.14 -11.22 11.07
C ARG A 304 10.11 -12.03 11.84
N GLN A 305 8.91 -12.18 11.30
CA GLN A 305 7.85 -12.98 11.91
C GLN A 305 8.21 -14.48 11.87
N ALA A 306 8.71 -14.98 10.75
CA ALA A 306 9.15 -16.37 10.62
C ALA A 306 10.23 -16.73 11.67
N LEU A 307 11.26 -15.89 11.82
CA LEU A 307 12.32 -16.09 12.82
C LEU A 307 11.80 -16.08 14.26
N ARG A 308 10.75 -15.29 14.55
CA ARG A 308 10.10 -15.27 15.87
C ARG A 308 9.32 -16.55 16.15
N GLU A 309 8.63 -17.08 15.13
CA GLU A 309 7.91 -18.35 15.21
C GLU A 309 8.90 -19.50 15.45
N THR A 310 9.96 -19.61 14.64
CA THR A 310 11.00 -20.67 14.83
C THR A 310 11.64 -20.62 16.22
N ARG A 311 11.99 -19.44 16.72
CA ARG A 311 12.56 -19.30 18.08
C ARG A 311 11.55 -19.70 19.17
N ALA A 312 10.26 -19.43 18.97
CA ALA A 312 9.24 -19.82 19.93
C ALA A 312 9.06 -21.34 19.98
N ASP A 313 9.12 -22.00 18.82
CA ASP A 313 9.06 -23.46 18.70
C ASP A 313 10.28 -24.13 19.35
N GLU A 314 11.50 -23.62 19.10
CA GLU A 314 12.74 -24.10 19.74
C GLU A 314 12.67 -24.00 21.28
N ILE A 315 12.11 -22.91 21.82
CA ILE A 315 11.94 -22.72 23.26
C ILE A 315 10.87 -23.68 23.82
N ALA A 316 9.84 -23.99 23.05
CA ALA A 316 8.79 -24.92 23.44
C ALA A 316 9.28 -26.37 23.46
N GLU A 317 10.13 -26.77 22.51
CA GLU A 317 10.76 -28.11 22.48
C GLU A 317 11.77 -28.33 23.61
N GLN A 318 12.33 -27.25 24.18
CA GLN A 318 13.29 -27.32 25.31
C GLN A 318 12.61 -27.34 26.70
N ARG A 319 11.29 -27.17 26.80
CA ARG A 319 10.52 -27.19 28.05
C ARG A 319 9.80 -28.51 28.25
#